data_AF-A0A3T1B0K0-F1
#
_entry.id   AF-A0A3T1B0K0-F1
#
_cell.length_a   1.000
_cell.length_b   1.000
_cell.length_c   1.000
_cell.angle_alpha   90.00
_cell.angle_beta   90.00
_cell.angle_gamma   90.00
#
_symmetry.space_group_name_H-M   'P 1'
#
loop_
_entity.id
_entity.type
_entity.pdbx_description
1 polymer ?
#
loop_
_entity_poly.entity_id
_entity_poly.type
_entity_poly.pdbx_seq_one_letter_code
_entity_poly.pdbx_strand_id
1 'polypeptide(L)'
;MPLLGLLVIIAGVVLTVAGVITWVTVSSTLSDQKITVSDDADMFAGQHVSQPWEAYAEAMVIGEHASEMAGGKTYAELPRDDPNRDSVMTASFLQASLFTSVVAFGVALLAAGLGIILLLIGYALRRLARVADTADVAAVS
;
A
#
# COMPACT_ATOMS: atom_id res chain seq x y z
N MET A 1 13.66 -28.22 17.91
CA MET A 1 13.01 -27.68 16.70
C MET A 1 11.62 -27.01 16.87
N PRO A 2 10.86 -27.10 17.99
CA PRO A 2 9.53 -26.46 18.07
C PRO A 2 9.55 -24.95 18.34
N LEU A 3 10.64 -24.44 18.94
CA LEU A 3 10.81 -23.03 19.27
C LEU A 3 10.91 -22.14 18.02
N LEU A 4 11.68 -22.57 17.00
CA LEU A 4 11.83 -21.85 15.74
C LEU A 4 10.48 -21.71 15.01
N GLY A 5 9.69 -22.78 14.93
CA GLY A 5 8.36 -22.72 14.33
C GLY A 5 7.41 -21.77 15.07
N LEU A 6 7.48 -21.73 16.41
CA LEU A 6 6.71 -20.76 17.20
C LEU A 6 7.15 -19.31 16.94
N LEU A 7 8.46 -19.05 16.90
CA LEU A 7 8.99 -17.71 16.65
C LEU A 7 8.60 -17.20 15.26
N VAL A 8 8.67 -18.06 14.23
CA VAL A 8 8.25 -17.72 12.87
C VAL A 8 6.76 -17.41 12.81
N ILE A 9 5.92 -18.17 13.52
CA ILE A 9 4.48 -17.87 13.61
C ILE A 9 4.26 -16.50 14.27
N ILE A 10 4.94 -16.22 15.40
CA ILE A 10 4.80 -14.93 16.09
C ILE A 10 5.20 -13.77 15.17
N ALA A 11 6.35 -13.88 14.48
CA ALA A 11 6.77 -12.88 13.52
C ALA A 11 5.74 -12.69 12.38
N GLY A 12 5.17 -13.79 11.89
CA GLY A 12 4.10 -13.77 10.90
C GLY A 12 2.83 -13.06 11.38
N VAL A 13 2.38 -13.34 12.60
CA VAL A 13 1.22 -12.65 13.22
C VAL A 13 1.51 -11.16 13.32
N VAL A 14 2.67 -10.79 13.87
CA VAL A 14 3.05 -9.38 14.07
C VAL A 14 3.06 -8.62 12.75
N LEU A 15 3.71 -9.15 11.71
CA LEU A 15 3.74 -8.50 10.40
C LEU A 15 2.36 -8.42 9.74
N THR A 16 1.54 -9.47 9.87
CA THR A 16 0.18 -9.47 9.34
C THR A 16 -0.66 -8.37 9.98
N VAL A 17 -0.66 -8.31 11.31
CA VAL A 17 -1.42 -7.32 12.08
C VAL A 17 -0.90 -5.91 11.80
N ALA A 18 0.42 -5.72 11.77
CA ALA A 18 1.03 -4.42 11.46
C ALA A 18 0.61 -3.93 10.06
N GLY A 19 0.71 -4.78 9.04
CA GLY A 19 0.30 -4.44 7.68
C GLY A 19 -1.18 -4.06 7.58
N VAL A 20 -2.07 -4.82 8.22
CA VAL A 20 -3.50 -4.51 8.26
C VAL A 20 -3.78 -3.18 8.97
N ILE A 21 -3.15 -2.94 10.12
CA ILE A 21 -3.29 -1.67 10.86
C ILE A 21 -2.83 -0.51 9.98
N THR A 22 -1.67 -0.62 9.33
CA THR A 22 -1.15 0.42 8.44
C THR A 22 -2.13 0.70 7.29
N TRP A 23 -2.70 -0.33 6.66
CA TRP A 23 -3.70 -0.13 5.60
C TRP A 23 -4.90 0.69 6.10
N VAL A 24 -5.46 0.30 7.25
CA VAL A 24 -6.61 1.00 7.84
C VAL A 24 -6.26 2.44 8.18
N THR A 25 -5.08 2.70 8.75
CA THR A 25 -4.63 4.07 9.08
C THR A 25 -4.44 4.95 7.84
N VAL A 26 -3.88 4.41 6.75
CA VAL A 26 -3.74 5.17 5.50
C VAL A 26 -5.11 5.46 4.90
N SER A 27 -6.00 4.47 4.88
CA SER A 27 -7.37 4.61 4.39
C SER A 27 -8.17 5.66 5.17
N SER A 28 -8.09 5.64 6.51
CA SER A 28 -8.75 6.65 7.34
C SER A 28 -8.17 8.04 7.11
N THR A 29 -6.84 8.15 7.00
CA THR A 29 -6.16 9.43 6.75
C THR A 29 -6.60 10.05 5.42
N LEU A 30 -6.70 9.25 4.36
CA LEU A 30 -7.22 9.71 3.07
C LEU A 30 -8.69 10.11 3.14
N SER A 31 -9.51 9.27 3.76
CA SER A 31 -10.95 9.55 3.92
C SER A 31 -11.21 10.85 4.67
N ASP A 32 -10.37 11.19 5.65
CA ASP A 32 -10.47 12.44 6.42
C ASP A 32 -10.16 13.68 5.58
N GLN A 33 -9.40 13.54 4.49
CA GLN A 33 -9.12 14.65 3.56
C GLN A 33 -10.32 15.00 2.67
N LYS A 34 -11.35 14.15 2.61
CA LYS A 34 -12.57 14.36 1.80
C LYS A 34 -12.28 14.69 0.33
N ILE A 35 -11.19 14.16 -0.20
CA ILE A 35 -10.85 14.27 -1.61
C ILE A 35 -11.83 13.39 -2.37
N THR A 36 -12.42 13.93 -3.42
CA THR A 36 -13.33 13.20 -4.32
C THR A 36 -12.64 13.10 -5.66
N VAL A 37 -12.68 11.91 -6.26
CA VAL A 37 -12.16 11.72 -7.60
C VAL A 37 -12.94 12.61 -8.56
N SER A 38 -12.24 13.36 -9.39
CA SER A 38 -12.83 14.29 -10.36
C SER A 38 -13.90 13.62 -11.23
N ASP A 39 -14.94 14.38 -11.60
CA ASP A 39 -16.10 13.87 -12.33
C ASP A 39 -15.78 13.44 -13.78
N ASP A 40 -14.67 13.92 -14.32
CA ASP A 40 -14.12 13.58 -15.64
C ASP A 40 -13.10 12.44 -15.61
N ALA A 41 -12.89 11.80 -14.44
CA ALA A 41 -12.06 10.62 -14.35
C ALA A 41 -12.68 9.43 -15.11
N ASP A 42 -11.85 8.69 -15.84
CA ASP A 42 -12.26 7.44 -16.53
C ASP A 42 -12.82 6.38 -15.57
N MET A 43 -12.34 6.38 -14.31
CA MET A 43 -12.72 5.41 -13.29
C MET A 43 -12.92 6.09 -11.94
N PHE A 44 -13.86 5.58 -11.16
CA PHE A 44 -14.14 6.01 -9.79
C PHE A 44 -14.57 7.48 -9.64
N ALA A 45 -14.95 8.15 -10.74
CA ALA A 45 -15.50 9.51 -10.72
C ALA A 45 -16.60 9.68 -9.66
N GLY A 46 -16.49 10.77 -8.88
CA GLY A 46 -17.41 11.08 -7.79
C GLY A 46 -17.25 10.23 -6.52
N GLN A 47 -16.35 9.23 -6.52
CA GLN A 47 -16.06 8.45 -5.31
C GLN A 47 -15.06 9.16 -4.40
N HIS A 48 -15.15 8.91 -3.09
CA HIS A 48 -14.20 9.44 -2.13
C HIS A 48 -12.89 8.66 -2.16
N VAL A 49 -11.78 9.40 -2.18
CA VAL A 49 -10.44 8.84 -2.15
C VAL A 49 -10.17 8.23 -0.78
N SER A 50 -10.24 6.90 -0.70
CA SER A 50 -10.02 6.15 0.53
C SER A 50 -9.23 4.84 0.35
N GLN A 51 -9.09 4.36 -0.88
CA GLN A 51 -8.31 3.17 -1.22
C GLN A 51 -7.26 3.53 -2.30
N PRO A 52 -6.30 2.63 -2.60
CA PRO A 52 -5.20 2.99 -3.49
C PRO A 52 -5.64 3.25 -4.94
N TRP A 53 -6.70 2.59 -5.42
CA TRP A 53 -7.14 2.77 -6.81
C TRP A 53 -7.87 4.10 -7.03
N GLU A 54 -8.65 4.61 -6.07
CA GLU A 54 -9.21 5.96 -6.19
C GLU A 54 -8.12 7.03 -6.08
N ALA A 55 -7.17 6.86 -5.15
CA ALA A 55 -6.03 7.78 -5.02
C ALA A 55 -5.19 7.83 -6.31
N TYR A 56 -4.98 6.68 -6.95
CA TYR A 56 -4.30 6.60 -8.24
C TYR A 56 -5.10 7.28 -9.35
N ALA A 57 -6.42 7.05 -9.43
CA ALA A 57 -7.29 7.66 -10.43
C ALA A 57 -7.28 9.20 -10.33
N GLU A 58 -7.44 9.74 -9.11
CA GLU A 58 -7.37 11.19 -8.89
C GLU A 58 -5.99 11.76 -9.21
N ALA A 59 -4.91 11.07 -8.83
CA ALA A 59 -3.55 11.49 -9.15
C ALA A 59 -3.30 11.58 -10.67
N MET A 60 -3.91 10.68 -11.44
CA MET A 60 -3.82 10.69 -12.91
C MET A 60 -4.52 11.90 -13.50
N VAL A 61 -5.76 12.19 -13.09
CA VAL A 61 -6.54 13.34 -13.57
C VAL A 61 -5.87 14.67 -13.22
N ILE A 62 -5.33 14.79 -12.00
CA ILE A 62 -4.54 15.97 -11.61
C ILE A 62 -3.34 16.17 -12.55
N GLY A 63 -2.66 15.08 -12.90
CA GLY A 63 -1.53 15.11 -13.83
C GLY A 63 -1.92 15.56 -15.24
N GLU A 64 -3.07 15.10 -15.73
CA GLU A 64 -3.62 15.49 -17.02
C GLU A 64 -3.95 16.98 -17.05
N HIS A 65 -4.74 17.47 -16.10
CA HIS A 65 -5.07 18.89 -15.98
C HIS A 65 -3.82 19.77 -15.80
N ALA A 66 -2.83 19.31 -15.03
CA ALA A 66 -1.57 20.02 -14.87
C ALA A 66 -0.81 20.15 -16.20
N SER A 67 -0.76 19.06 -16.97
CA SER A 67 -0.11 19.03 -18.29
C SER A 67 -0.84 19.93 -19.28
N GLU A 68 -2.17 19.90 -19.31
CA GLU A 68 -2.98 20.78 -20.16
C GLU A 68 -2.76 22.27 -19.83
N MET A 69 -2.79 22.64 -18.55
CA MET A 69 -2.48 24.00 -18.10
C MET A 69 -1.07 24.45 -18.48
N ALA A 70 -0.11 23.52 -18.49
CA ALA A 70 1.28 23.77 -18.86
C ALA A 70 1.53 23.68 -20.38
N GLY A 71 0.51 23.38 -21.20
CA GLY A 71 0.66 23.19 -22.63
C GLY A 71 1.54 21.99 -23.00
N GLY A 72 1.43 20.90 -22.24
CA GLY A 72 2.19 19.66 -22.41
C GLY A 72 3.59 19.69 -21.78
N LYS A 73 3.94 20.75 -21.05
CA LYS A 73 5.24 20.92 -20.40
C LYS A 73 5.20 20.46 -18.95
N THR A 74 6.33 20.01 -18.43
CA THR A 74 6.53 19.77 -17.00
C THR A 74 6.78 21.09 -16.26
N TYR A 75 6.62 21.08 -14.93
CA TYR A 75 6.93 22.25 -14.08
C TYR A 75 8.34 22.82 -14.32
N ALA A 76 9.33 21.95 -14.58
CA ALA A 76 10.71 22.36 -14.81
C ALA A 76 10.92 23.08 -16.15
N GLU A 77 10.03 22.88 -17.11
CA GLU A 77 10.08 23.44 -18.46
C GLU A 77 9.30 24.76 -18.60
N LEU A 78 8.53 25.13 -17.58
CA LEU A 78 7.80 26.40 -17.56
C LEU A 78 8.73 27.58 -17.31
N PRO A 79 8.58 28.69 -18.07
CA PRO A 79 9.24 29.96 -17.77
C PRO A 79 8.98 30.39 -16.32
N ARG A 80 9.94 31.06 -15.67
CA ARG A 80 9.78 31.46 -14.26
C ARG A 80 8.62 32.43 -14.03
N ASP A 81 8.29 33.23 -15.03
CA ASP A 81 7.24 34.23 -15.06
C ASP A 81 5.92 33.70 -15.63
N ASP A 82 5.81 32.40 -15.90
CA ASP A 82 4.58 31.79 -16.40
C ASP A 82 3.45 31.88 -15.34
N PRO A 83 2.27 32.41 -15.70
CA PRO A 83 1.17 32.62 -14.75
C PRO A 83 0.61 31.29 -14.19
N ASN A 84 0.80 30.16 -14.86
CA ASN A 84 0.30 28.85 -14.45
C ASN A 84 1.31 28.07 -13.61
N ARG A 85 2.54 28.59 -13.44
CA ARG A 85 3.64 27.88 -12.80
C ARG A 85 3.34 27.42 -11.38
N ASP A 86 2.71 28.28 -10.59
CA ASP A 86 2.34 27.97 -9.21
C ASP A 86 1.25 26.88 -9.16
N SER A 87 0.26 26.96 -10.05
CA SER A 87 -0.82 25.97 -10.16
C SER A 87 -0.30 24.59 -10.56
N VAL A 88 0.59 24.52 -11.54
CA VAL A 88 1.23 23.28 -12.00
C VAL A 88 2.13 22.67 -10.91
N MET A 89 2.81 23.52 -10.13
CA MET A 89 3.58 23.09 -8.96
C MET A 89 2.68 22.46 -7.90
N THR A 90 1.59 23.13 -7.53
CA THR A 90 0.61 22.60 -6.55
C THR A 90 0.02 21.29 -7.02
N ALA A 91 -0.37 21.18 -8.30
CA ALA A 91 -0.87 19.94 -8.88
C ALA A 91 0.16 18.81 -8.78
N SER A 92 1.42 19.08 -9.10
CA SER A 92 2.51 18.10 -8.96
C SER A 92 2.68 17.60 -7.52
N PHE A 93 2.54 18.51 -6.53
CA PHE A 93 2.62 18.13 -5.12
C PHE A 93 1.44 17.28 -4.66
N LEU A 94 0.21 17.63 -5.08
CA LEU A 94 -0.99 16.82 -4.78
C LEU A 94 -0.90 15.43 -5.44
N GLN A 95 -0.48 15.38 -6.69
CA GLN A 95 -0.26 14.12 -7.40
C GLN A 95 0.78 13.25 -6.67
N ALA A 96 1.92 13.84 -6.27
CA ALA A 96 2.96 13.12 -5.55
C ALA A 96 2.52 12.64 -4.16
N SER A 97 1.72 13.42 -3.44
CA SER A 97 1.19 13.01 -2.13
C SER A 97 0.20 11.85 -2.26
N LEU A 98 -0.67 11.88 -3.26
CA LEU A 98 -1.58 10.76 -3.57
C LEU A 98 -0.82 9.49 -3.96
N PHE A 99 0.20 9.58 -4.83
CA PHE A 99 1.05 8.42 -5.14
C PHE A 99 1.82 7.90 -3.92
N THR A 100 2.25 8.78 -3.02
CA THR A 100 2.87 8.37 -1.76
C THR A 100 1.90 7.54 -0.93
N SER A 101 0.61 7.89 -0.89
CA SER A 101 -0.43 7.08 -0.25
C SER A 101 -0.65 5.73 -0.96
N VAL A 102 -0.64 5.68 -2.30
CA VAL A 102 -0.71 4.42 -3.07
C VAL A 102 0.45 3.49 -2.71
N VAL A 103 1.68 4.03 -2.63
CA VAL A 103 2.85 3.26 -2.21
C VAL A 103 2.71 2.78 -0.76
N ALA A 104 2.18 3.60 0.14
CA ALA A 104 1.94 3.21 1.53
C ALA A 104 0.98 2.01 1.65
N PHE A 105 -0.10 1.98 0.86
CA PHE A 105 -0.97 0.80 0.75
C PHE A 105 -0.23 -0.42 0.21
N GLY A 106 0.61 -0.24 -0.82
CA GLY A 106 1.43 -1.32 -1.37
C GLY A 106 2.37 -1.93 -0.32
N VAL A 107 3.02 -1.09 0.49
CA VAL A 107 3.89 -1.55 1.59
C VAL A 107 3.10 -2.24 2.68
N ALA A 108 1.91 -1.73 3.04
CA ALA A 108 1.01 -2.35 4.01
C ALA A 108 0.59 -3.77 3.55
N LEU A 109 0.22 -3.91 2.28
CA LEU A 109 -0.12 -5.19 1.66
C LEU A 109 1.08 -6.15 1.65
N LEU A 110 2.27 -5.67 1.30
CA LEU A 110 3.49 -6.47 1.31
C LEU A 110 3.79 -7.00 2.71
N ALA A 111 3.72 -6.14 3.73
CA ALA A 111 3.93 -6.55 5.12
C ALA A 111 2.92 -7.61 5.55
N ALA A 112 1.64 -7.41 5.22
CA ALA A 112 0.59 -8.37 5.52
C ALA A 112 0.81 -9.71 4.80
N GLY A 113 1.14 -9.67 3.51
CA GLY A 113 1.41 -10.84 2.69
C GLY A 113 2.62 -11.65 3.18
N LEU A 114 3.72 -10.98 3.53
CA LEU A 114 4.88 -11.62 4.14
C LEU A 114 4.53 -12.26 5.49
N GLY A 115 3.73 -11.57 6.30
CA GLY A 115 3.21 -12.11 7.55
C GLY A 115 2.46 -13.43 7.35
N ILE A 116 1.56 -13.47 6.36
CA ILE A 116 0.80 -14.68 6.00
C ILE A 116 1.73 -15.80 5.53
N ILE A 117 2.73 -15.50 4.70
CA ILE A 117 3.71 -16.49 4.24
C ILE A 117 4.47 -17.10 5.43
N LEU A 118 4.92 -16.26 6.37
CA LEU A 118 5.59 -16.75 7.58
C LEU A 118 4.67 -17.61 8.46
N LEU A 119 3.38 -17.27 8.57
CA LEU A 119 2.41 -18.10 9.28
C LEU A 119 2.31 -19.51 8.65
N LEU A 120 2.25 -19.59 7.32
CA LEU A 120 2.21 -20.86 6.59
C LEU A 120 3.49 -21.67 6.80
N ILE A 121 4.66 -21.02 6.72
CA ILE A 121 5.96 -21.67 6.95
C ILE A 121 6.05 -22.19 8.39
N GLY A 122 5.73 -21.35 9.38
CA GLY A 122 5.77 -21.73 10.78
C GLY A 122 4.80 -22.86 11.13
N TYR A 123 3.61 -22.86 10.51
CA TYR A 123 2.66 -23.97 10.60
C TYR A 123 3.23 -25.27 10.03
N ALA A 124 3.83 -25.22 8.83
CA ALA A 124 4.45 -26.37 8.18
C ALA A 124 5.59 -26.96 9.02
N LEU A 125 6.48 -26.12 9.57
CA LEU A 125 7.58 -26.54 10.45
C LEU A 125 7.07 -27.25 11.71
N ARG A 126 6.00 -26.74 12.33
CA ARG A 126 5.37 -27.39 13.49
C ARG A 126 4.69 -28.71 13.15
N ARG A 127 4.11 -28.83 11.96
CA ARG A 127 3.52 -30.10 11.50
C ARG A 127 4.61 -31.16 11.32
N LEU A 128 5.73 -30.80 10.69
CA LEU A 128 6.87 -31.70 10.48
C LEU A 128 7.52 -32.13 11.79
N ALA A 129 7.72 -31.20 12.74
CA ALA A 129 8.27 -31.54 14.06
C ALA A 129 7.42 -32.58 14.82
N ARG A 130 6.09 -32.45 14.78
CA ARG A 130 5.18 -33.43 15.41
C ARG A 130 5.25 -34.83 14.79
N VAL A 131 5.46 -34.90 13.47
CA VAL A 131 5.62 -36.18 12.77
C VAL A 131 6.97 -36.82 13.11
N ALA A 132 8.04 -36.04 13.24
CA ALA A 132 9.35 -36.54 13.66
C ALA A 132 9.32 -37.07 15.10
N ASP A 133 8.71 -36.33 16.04
CA ASP A 133 8.60 -36.76 17.45
C ASP A 133 7.82 -38.09 17.58
N THR A 134 6.75 -38.27 16.80
CA THR A 134 5.96 -39.52 16.83
C THR A 134 6.70 -40.71 16.22
N ALA A 135 7.50 -40.50 15.18
CA ALA A 135 8.32 -41.55 14.59
C ALA A 135 9.45 -42.00 15.54
N ASP A 136 10.05 -41.07 16.28
CA ASP A 136 11.11 -41.37 17.26
C ASP A 136 10.56 -42.19 18.44
N VAL A 137 9.39 -41.82 18.97
CA VAL A 137 8.72 -42.58 20.05
C VAL A 137 8.40 -44.02 19.62
N ALA A 138 7.95 -44.22 18.38
CA ALA A 138 7.65 -45.55 17.84
C ALA A 138 8.90 -46.41 17.57
N ALA A 139 10.07 -45.79 17.40
CA ALA A 139 11.33 -46.51 17.18
C ALA A 139 11.97 -47.02 18.49
N VAL A 140 11.56 -46.48 19.64
CA VAL A 140 12.10 -46.82 20.98
C VAL A 140 11.18 -47.75 21.78
N SER A 141 9.97 -48.02 21.28
CA SER A 141 8.97 -48.96 21.83
C SER A 141 9.06 -50.35 21.20
#